data_AF-A0A3D4HHD0-F1
#
_entry.id   AF-A0A3D4HHD0-F1
#
_cell.length_a   1.000
_cell.length_b   1.000
_cell.length_c   1.000
_cell.angle_alpha   90.00
_cell.angle_beta   90.00
_cell.angle_gamma   90.00
#
_symmetry.space_group_name_H-M   'P 1'
#
loop_
_entity.id
_entity.type
_entity.pdbx_description
1 polymer ?
#
loop_
_entity_poly.entity_id
_entity_poly.type
_entity_poly.pdbx_seq_one_letter_code
_entity_poly.pdbx_strand_id
1 'polypeptide(L)'
;MSNEILSVLEYMEKEKGIGREDMISTIVAAIHNAASKGVNAGQELKVEINPKTGSLQAWAVLHVVDSVSDPVMEIHIEKARQYDANAEV
;
A
#
# COMPACT_ATOMS: atom_id res chain seq x y z
N MET A 1 -17.45 5.53 -7.08
CA MET A 1 -16.16 5.56 -7.79
C MET A 1 -15.47 4.19 -7.88
N SER A 2 -15.83 3.19 -7.06
CA SER A 2 -15.17 1.86 -7.04
C SER A 2 -15.41 0.96 -8.27
N ASN A 3 -16.49 1.19 -9.03
CA ASN A 3 -16.89 0.27 -10.11
C ASN A 3 -16.14 0.44 -11.44
N GLU A 4 -15.45 1.56 -11.66
CA GLU A 4 -14.76 1.79 -12.94
C GLU A 4 -13.50 0.93 -13.08
N ILE A 5 -12.74 0.76 -11.99
CA ILE A 5 -11.56 -0.11 -11.95
C ILE A 5 -11.95 -1.57 -12.22
N LEU A 6 -13.04 -2.05 -11.62
CA LEU A 6 -13.52 -3.42 -11.83
C LEU A 6 -13.89 -3.68 -13.30
N SER A 7 -14.53 -2.72 -13.94
CA SER A 7 -14.93 -2.82 -15.35
C SER A 7 -13.71 -2.90 -16.28
N VAL A 8 -12.66 -2.11 -15.99
CA VAL A 8 -11.39 -2.15 -16.74
C VAL A 8 -10.65 -3.46 -16.52
N LEU A 9 -10.62 -3.97 -15.28
CA LEU A 9 -10.01 -5.26 -14.96
C LEU A 9 -10.71 -6.40 -15.70
N GLU A 10 -12.04 -6.42 -15.74
CA GLU A 10 -12.80 -7.45 -16.49
C GLU A 10 -12.56 -7.37 -18.00
N TYR A 11 -12.49 -6.15 -18.56
CA TYR A 11 -12.21 -5.95 -19.97
C TYR A 11 -10.82 -6.48 -20.34
N MET A 12 -9.80 -6.14 -19.57
CA MET A 12 -8.43 -6.55 -19.83
C MET A 12 -8.23 -8.07 -19.62
N GLU A 13 -8.94 -8.68 -18.66
CA GLU A 13 -8.93 -10.13 -18.45
C GLU A 13 -9.56 -10.86 -19.66
N LYS A 14 -10.71 -10.40 -20.16
CA LYS A 14 -11.41 -11.05 -21.28
C LYS A 14 -10.77 -10.81 -22.65
N GLU A 15 -10.33 -9.58 -22.93
CA GLU A 15 -9.87 -9.19 -24.26
C GLU A 15 -8.36 -9.36 -24.46
N LYS A 16 -7.58 -9.24 -23.38
CA LYS A 16 -6.12 -9.35 -23.42
C LYS A 16 -5.59 -10.62 -22.76
N GLY A 17 -6.44 -11.39 -22.07
CA GLY A 17 -6.04 -12.62 -21.38
C GLY A 17 -5.09 -12.37 -20.20
N ILE A 18 -5.04 -11.14 -19.67
CA ILE A 18 -4.14 -10.79 -18.57
C ILE A 18 -4.83 -11.15 -17.25
N GLY A 19 -4.13 -11.92 -16.42
CA GLY A 19 -4.61 -12.29 -15.10
C GLY A 19 -4.93 -11.06 -14.26
N ARG A 20 -6.05 -11.09 -13.55
CA ARG A 20 -6.47 -9.98 -12.69
C ARG A 20 -5.43 -9.64 -11.61
N GLU A 21 -4.76 -10.66 -11.07
CA GLU A 21 -3.69 -10.49 -10.08
C GLU A 21 -2.47 -9.77 -10.67
N ASP A 22 -2.08 -10.09 -11.90
CA ASP A 22 -0.95 -9.44 -12.59
C ASP A 22 -1.24 -7.96 -12.88
N MET A 23 -2.46 -7.63 -13.29
CA MET A 23 -2.86 -6.23 -13.45
C MET A 23 -2.87 -5.47 -12.13
N ILE A 24 -3.45 -6.07 -11.08
CA ILE A 24 -3.51 -5.42 -9.77
C ILE A 24 -2.10 -5.16 -9.25
N SER A 25 -1.20 -6.14 -9.35
CA SER A 25 0.19 -5.96 -8.93
C SER A 25 0.89 -4.84 -9.71
N THR A 26 0.64 -4.75 -11.03
CA THR A 26 1.17 -3.67 -11.87
C THR A 26 0.64 -2.30 -11.45
N ILE A 27 -0.66 -2.19 -11.19
CA ILE A 27 -1.30 -0.93 -10.74
C ILE A 27 -0.74 -0.53 -9.37
N VAL A 28 -0.65 -1.48 -8.43
CA VAL A 28 -0.06 -1.26 -7.11
C VAL A 28 1.36 -0.74 -7.23
N ALA A 29 2.20 -1.37 -8.06
CA ALA A 29 3.58 -0.93 -8.29
C ALA A 29 3.66 0.46 -8.93
N ALA A 30 2.77 0.78 -9.87
CA ALA A 30 2.70 2.12 -10.48
C ALA A 30 2.34 3.20 -9.46
N ILE A 31 1.36 2.93 -8.60
CA ILE A 31 0.93 3.85 -7.54
C ILE A 31 2.03 4.01 -6.49
N HIS A 32 2.64 2.91 -6.06
CA HIS A 32 3.79 2.94 -5.15
C HIS A 32 4.92 3.81 -5.71
N ASN A 33 5.28 3.63 -6.99
CA ASN A 33 6.33 4.42 -7.65
C ASN A 33 5.96 5.90 -7.83
N ALA A 34 4.68 6.22 -8.02
CA ALA A 34 4.23 7.59 -8.10
C ALA A 34 4.27 8.26 -6.71
N ALA A 35 3.83 7.54 -5.69
CA ALA A 35 3.81 8.03 -4.31
C ALA A 35 5.22 8.22 -3.74
N SER A 36 6.16 7.32 -4.04
CA SER A 36 7.56 7.41 -3.61
C SER A 36 8.32 8.59 -4.21
N LYS A 37 7.87 9.12 -5.35
CA LYS A 37 8.43 10.32 -6.00
C LYS A 37 7.76 11.63 -5.55
N GLY A 38 6.69 11.55 -4.77
CA GLY A 38 5.84 12.68 -4.38
C GLY A 38 6.12 13.22 -2.97
N VAL A 39 5.06 13.62 -2.27
CA VAL A 39 5.11 14.26 -0.93
C VAL A 39 5.72 13.36 0.14
N ASN A 40 5.66 12.04 -0.04
CA ASN A 40 6.15 11.03 0.91
C ASN A 40 7.49 10.44 0.45
N ALA A 41 8.30 11.22 -0.29
CA ALA A 41 9.59 10.74 -0.78
C ALA A 41 10.48 10.25 0.39
N GLY A 42 10.87 8.99 0.31
CA GLY A 42 11.67 8.31 1.35
C GLY A 42 10.85 7.42 2.29
N GLN A 43 9.53 7.59 2.41
CA GLN A 43 8.72 6.70 3.25
C GLN A 43 8.46 5.36 2.56
N GLU A 44 8.51 4.29 3.34
CA GLU A 44 8.02 2.99 2.89
C GLU A 44 6.49 3.00 2.89
N LEU A 45 5.90 2.68 1.74
CA LEU A 45 4.46 2.70 1.54
C LEU A 45 3.96 1.31 1.20
N LYS A 46 2.93 0.86 1.92
CA LYS A 46 2.19 -0.34 1.57
C LYS A 46 0.91 0.06 0.86
N VAL A 47 0.72 -0.40 -0.37
CA VAL A 47 -0.50 -0.16 -1.16
C VAL A 47 -1.16 -1.50 -1.44
N GLU A 48 -2.44 -1.62 -1.12
CA GLU A 48 -3.24 -2.81 -1.38
C GLU A 48 -4.51 -2.44 -2.15
N ILE A 49 -4.93 -3.32 -3.06
CA ILE A 49 -6.19 -3.20 -3.80
C ILE A 49 -6.98 -4.48 -3.59
N ASN A 50 -8.22 -4.35 -3.14
CA ASN A 50 -9.12 -5.49 -3.03
C ASN A 50 -9.58 -5.92 -4.44
N PRO A 51 -9.27 -7.14 -4.89
CA PRO A 51 -9.57 -7.60 -6.24
C PRO A 51 -11.06 -7.79 -6.52
N LYS A 52 -11.89 -7.89 -5.47
CA LYS A 52 -13.34 -8.09 -5.57
C LYS A 52 -14.11 -6.77 -5.55
N THR A 53 -13.67 -5.81 -4.75
CA THR A 53 -14.39 -4.54 -4.57
C THR A 53 -13.74 -3.36 -5.30
N GLY A 54 -12.49 -3.52 -5.77
CA GLY A 54 -11.69 -2.42 -6.33
C GLY A 54 -11.27 -1.38 -5.28
N SER A 55 -11.47 -1.65 -3.98
CA SER A 55 -11.10 -0.73 -2.91
C SER A 55 -9.59 -0.64 -2.80
N LEU A 56 -9.04 0.57 -2.95
CA LEU A 56 -7.63 0.86 -2.77
C LEU A 56 -7.39 1.43 -1.37
N GLN A 57 -6.36 0.92 -0.71
CA GLN A 57 -5.86 1.44 0.56
C GLN A 57 -4.34 1.57 0.50
N ALA A 58 -3.82 2.62 1.14
CA ALA A 58 -2.40 2.89 1.22
C ALA A 58 -2.03 3.33 2.63
N TRP A 59 -0.91 2.83 3.14
CA TRP A 59 -0.40 3.11 4.48
C TRP A 59 1.09 3.42 4.41
N ALA A 60 1.56 4.28 5.31
CA ALA A 60 2.98 4.40 5.60
C ALA A 60 3.38 3.29 6.57
N VAL A 61 4.44 2.57 6.23
CA VAL A 61 5.04 1.55 7.09
C VAL A 61 6.09 2.23 7.94
N LEU A 62 6.03 1.99 9.25
CA LEU A 62 6.99 2.52 10.21
C LEU A 62 7.68 1.36 10.91
N HIS A 63 8.99 1.49 11.12
CA HIS A 63 9.79 0.55 11.90
C HIS A 63 9.64 0.83 13.39
N VAL A 64 9.28 -0.19 14.15
CA VAL A 64 9.16 -0.08 15.60
C VAL A 64 10.56 -0.11 16.19
N VAL A 65 10.93 0.91 16.97
CA VAL A 65 12.27 1.06 17.54
C VAL A 65 12.21 1.52 18.99
N ASP A 66 13.27 1.24 19.75
CA ASP A 66 13.42 1.72 21.14
C ASP A 66 13.94 3.17 21.22
N SER A 67 14.66 3.63 20.18
CA SER A 67 15.10 5.02 20.09
C SER A 67 14.94 5.52 18.66
N VAL A 68 14.07 6.53 18.49
CA VAL A 68 13.75 7.10 17.18
C VAL A 68 14.89 7.99 16.69
N SER A 69 15.48 7.64 15.56
CA SER A 69 16.44 8.42 14.78
C SER A 69 15.78 9.16 13.62
N ASP A 70 14.80 8.55 12.96
CA ASP A 70 14.04 9.13 11.86
C ASP A 70 12.52 9.06 12.11
N PRO A 71 11.88 10.15 12.58
CA PRO A 71 10.44 10.18 12.86
C PRO A 71 9.54 9.93 11.64
N VAL A 72 10.11 9.97 10.42
CA VAL A 72 9.38 9.76 9.16
C VAL A 72 9.21 8.27 8.85
N MET A 73 10.17 7.44 9.27
CA MET A 73 10.19 5.99 9.02
C MET A 73 10.10 5.15 10.28
N GLU A 74 10.27 5.74 11.47
CA GLU A 74 10.36 5.01 12.72
C GLU A 74 9.28 5.45 13.72
N ILE A 75 8.88 4.53 14.58
CA ILE A 75 7.93 4.74 15.66
C ILE A 75 8.45 4.11 16.94
N HIS A 76 8.39 4.87 18.04
CA HIS A 76 8.79 4.35 19.35
C HIS A 76 7.88 3.19 19.78
N ILE A 77 8.45 2.16 20.39
CA ILE A 77 7.73 0.96 20.87
C ILE A 77 6.48 1.29 21.71
N GLU A 78 6.56 2.27 22.61
CA GLU A 78 5.39 2.66 23.43
C GLU A 78 4.25 3.23 22.59
N LYS A 79 4.57 3.96 21.51
CA LYS A 79 3.57 4.51 20.60
C LYS A 79 3.03 3.42 19.68
N ALA A 80 3.88 2.52 19.19
CA ALA A 80 3.47 1.36 18.41
C ALA A 80 2.47 0.49 19.18
N ARG A 81 2.71 0.26 20.49
CA ARG A 81 1.83 -0.50 21.39
C ARG A 81 0.43 0.10 21.59
N GLN A 82 0.23 1.37 21.26
CA GLN A 82 -1.11 1.99 21.27
C GLN A 82 -1.93 1.61 20.03
N TYR A 83 -1.27 1.27 18.92
CA TYR A 83 -1.91 0.80 17.69
C TYR A 83 -2.03 -0.73 17.66
N ASP A 84 -1.01 -1.44 18.13
CA ASP A 84 -0.99 -2.89 18.26
C ASP A 84 -0.27 -3.30 19.55
N ALA A 85 -1.02 -3.87 20.50
CA ALA A 85 -0.49 -4.26 21.80
C ALA A 85 0.63 -5.31 21.72
N ASN A 86 0.72 -6.06 20.62
CA ASN A 86 1.76 -7.07 20.40
C ASN A 86 2.98 -6.52 19.63
N ALA A 87 3.07 -5.21 19.42
CA ALA A 87 4.22 -4.61 18.74
C ALA A 87 5.53 -4.90 19.50
N GLU A 88 6.57 -5.24 18.74
CA GLU A 88 7.94 -5.54 19.17
C GLU A 88 8.94 -4.75 18.31
N VAL A 89 10.16 -4.56 18.83
CA VAL A 89 11.28 -3.88 18.15
C VAL A 89 12.06 -4.88 17.31
#